data_AF-B0CR87-F1
#
_entry.id   AF-B0CR87-F1
#
_cell.length_a   1.000
_cell.length_b   1.000
_cell.length_c   1.000
_cell.angle_alpha   90.00
_cell.angle_beta   90.00
_cell.angle_gamma   90.00
#
_symmetry.space_group_name_H-M   'P 1'
#
loop_
_entity.id
_entity.type
_entity.pdbx_description
1 polymer ?
#
loop_
_entity_poly.entity_id
_entity_poly.type
_entity_poly.pdbx_seq_one_letter_code
_entity_poly.pdbx_strand_id
1 'polypeptide(L)'
;MNGRPMENCGLPVHLFHPAFSHFQRTLVDPNIELTADDYSRAYKYMRVSAALYETKALRYDAISTCLREAVCFGLIPVVNADGTKADGSILTLTLDNYPARAGIYELKNEIGTGSSDPTIQGSLSYRKTWVSRTLAPIRRACCCPSFIISIAGPWMCLSGAVFIENVVVQKLTDYVWTGGNPYDDRELESITRLFKALSVGLQDLKTFYGNLFAAADHRPEIQRFFPSTRSYLDSQGQKVYFRYIKRLSMTKAVYLAATTSGNQLIVKFVQRYNSDAHRLLASHDLAPMLHYSSLDNTNTNTTGGLGVVIMDFV
;
A
#
# COMPACT_ATOMS: atom_id res chain seq x y z
N MET A 1 0.25 -0.99 13.90
CA MET A 1 -0.06 -2.37 13.54
C MET A 1 0.84 -2.78 12.38
N ASN A 2 1.76 -3.71 12.60
CA ASN A 2 2.63 -4.28 11.56
C ASN A 2 2.58 -5.83 11.57
N GLY A 3 1.59 -6.41 12.28
CA GLY A 3 1.45 -7.85 12.46
C GLY A 3 2.42 -8.46 13.49
N ARG A 4 3.12 -7.64 14.29
CA ARG A 4 4.01 -8.11 15.37
C ARG A 4 3.64 -7.45 16.71
N PRO A 5 3.16 -8.21 17.72
CA PRO A 5 2.76 -9.62 17.64
C PRO A 5 1.54 -9.81 16.72
N MET A 6 1.12 -11.05 16.44
CA MET A 6 0.11 -11.38 15.41
C MET A 6 -1.23 -10.64 15.63
N GLU A 7 -1.56 -10.35 16.88
CA GLU A 7 -2.76 -9.62 17.31
C GLU A 7 -2.69 -8.13 16.93
N ASN A 8 -1.49 -7.59 16.67
CA ASN A 8 -1.25 -6.23 16.20
C ASN A 8 -1.40 -6.11 14.68
N CYS A 9 -2.44 -6.75 14.14
CA CYS A 9 -2.79 -6.73 12.72
C CYS A 9 -3.88 -5.70 12.42
N GLY A 10 -3.75 -5.02 11.29
CA GLY A 10 -4.79 -4.17 10.73
C GLY A 10 -5.50 -4.85 9.58
N LEU A 11 -6.53 -4.18 9.03
CA LEU A 11 -7.13 -4.60 7.78
C LEU A 11 -6.13 -4.44 6.62
N PRO A 12 -6.24 -5.23 5.54
CA PRO A 12 -5.29 -5.16 4.43
C PRO A 12 -5.19 -3.76 3.82
N VAL A 13 -3.97 -3.29 3.56
CA VAL A 13 -3.72 -1.93 3.03
C VAL A 13 -4.36 -1.72 1.66
N HIS A 14 -4.53 -2.79 0.90
CA HIS A 14 -5.25 -2.85 -0.38
C HIS A 14 -6.64 -2.24 -0.30
N LEU A 15 -7.36 -2.44 0.82
CA LEU A 15 -8.71 -1.90 1.01
C LEU A 15 -8.71 -0.37 0.97
N PHE A 16 -7.62 0.27 1.40
CA PHE A 16 -7.55 1.71 1.61
C PHE A 16 -6.92 2.46 0.43
N HIS A 17 -6.08 1.81 -0.38
CA HIS A 17 -5.52 2.45 -1.57
C HIS A 17 -5.18 1.46 -2.70
N PRO A 18 -5.61 1.73 -3.95
CA PRO A 18 -5.42 0.81 -5.08
C PRO A 18 -3.97 0.62 -5.52
N ALA A 19 -3.07 1.57 -5.21
CA ALA A 19 -1.64 1.47 -5.57
C ALA A 19 -0.99 0.17 -5.07
N PHE A 20 -1.40 -0.33 -3.90
CA PHE A 20 -0.86 -1.59 -3.37
C PHE A 20 -1.33 -2.79 -4.19
N SER A 21 -2.60 -2.80 -4.62
CA SER A 21 -3.14 -3.85 -5.49
C SER A 21 -2.57 -3.78 -6.90
N HIS A 22 -2.26 -2.58 -7.40
CA HIS A 22 -1.58 -2.42 -8.68
C HIS A 22 -0.15 -2.95 -8.60
N PHE A 23 0.61 -2.55 -7.58
CA PHE A 23 1.94 -3.10 -7.29
C PHE A 23 1.94 -4.63 -7.29
N GLN A 24 1.06 -5.28 -6.51
CA GLN A 24 1.04 -6.74 -6.42
C GLN A 24 0.67 -7.41 -7.74
N ARG A 25 -0.30 -6.86 -8.48
CA ARG A 25 -0.68 -7.39 -9.80
C ARG A 25 0.48 -7.27 -10.79
N THR A 26 1.13 -6.12 -10.86
CA THR A 26 2.31 -5.92 -11.72
C THR A 26 3.46 -6.84 -11.33
N LEU A 27 3.65 -7.10 -10.04
CA LEU A 27 4.73 -7.97 -9.54
C LEU A 27 4.58 -9.43 -10.00
N VAL A 28 3.35 -9.91 -10.23
CA VAL A 28 3.09 -11.30 -10.65
C VAL A 28 2.63 -11.41 -12.10
N ASP A 29 2.55 -10.28 -12.82
CA ASP A 29 2.14 -10.28 -14.22
C ASP A 29 3.27 -10.82 -15.10
N PRO A 30 3.09 -11.97 -15.77
CA PRO A 30 4.11 -12.51 -16.67
C PRO A 30 4.23 -11.70 -17.96
N ASN A 31 3.24 -10.86 -18.29
CA ASN A 31 3.18 -10.09 -19.53
C ASN A 31 3.60 -8.62 -19.35
N ILE A 32 4.08 -8.24 -18.16
CA ILE A 32 4.54 -6.87 -17.92
C ILE A 32 5.71 -6.53 -18.84
N GLU A 33 5.62 -5.39 -19.51
CA GLU A 33 6.69 -4.91 -20.39
C GLU A 33 7.90 -4.44 -19.55
N LEU A 34 9.02 -5.15 -19.71
CA LEU A 34 10.31 -4.81 -19.12
C LEU A 34 11.29 -4.38 -20.22
N THR A 35 11.79 -3.15 -20.12
CA THR A 35 12.69 -2.58 -21.12
C THR A 35 14.15 -2.94 -20.85
N ALA A 36 15.02 -2.83 -21.85
CA ALA A 36 16.47 -3.02 -21.66
C ALA A 36 17.05 -2.07 -20.59
N ASP A 37 16.49 -0.87 -20.49
CA ASP A 37 16.82 0.11 -19.46
C ASP A 37 16.41 -0.34 -18.05
N ASP A 38 15.23 -0.97 -17.91
CA ASP A 38 14.79 -1.56 -16.65
C ASP A 38 15.80 -2.63 -16.17
N TYR A 39 16.19 -3.54 -17.07
CA TYR A 39 17.21 -4.56 -16.80
C TYR A 39 18.57 -3.96 -16.43
N SER A 40 19.03 -2.96 -17.18
CA SER A 40 20.31 -2.29 -16.93
C SER A 40 20.36 -1.66 -15.53
N ARG A 41 19.30 -0.98 -15.12
CA ARG A 41 19.20 -0.38 -13.77
C ARG A 41 19.11 -1.43 -12.67
N ALA A 42 18.31 -2.48 -12.87
CA ALA A 42 18.21 -3.58 -11.92
C ALA A 42 19.56 -4.28 -11.73
N TYR A 43 20.27 -4.57 -12.81
CA TYR A 43 21.58 -5.21 -12.77
C TYR A 43 22.63 -4.35 -12.04
N LYS A 44 22.67 -3.03 -12.31
CA LYS A 44 23.53 -2.10 -11.57
C LYS A 44 23.24 -2.12 -10.07
N TYR A 45 21.96 -2.12 -9.71
CA TYR A 45 21.53 -2.24 -8.32
C TYR A 45 21.97 -3.57 -7.71
N MET A 46 21.77 -4.70 -8.39
CA MET A 46 22.14 -6.03 -7.88
C MET A 46 23.62 -6.11 -7.51
N ARG A 47 24.50 -5.56 -8.37
CA ARG A 47 25.94 -5.53 -8.11
C ARG A 47 26.32 -4.79 -6.83
N VAL A 48 25.72 -3.63 -6.57
CA VAL A 48 25.98 -2.89 -5.32
C VAL A 48 25.26 -3.51 -4.12
N SER A 49 24.12 -4.16 -4.33
CA SER A 49 23.38 -4.88 -3.28
C SER A 49 24.18 -6.06 -2.74
N ALA A 50 24.80 -6.84 -3.63
CA ALA A 50 25.60 -8.02 -3.30
C ALA A 50 26.96 -7.71 -2.65
N ALA A 51 27.49 -6.49 -2.83
CA ALA A 51 28.80 -6.12 -2.31
C ALA A 51 28.80 -6.04 -0.77
N LEU A 52 29.94 -6.37 -0.16
CA LEU A 52 30.19 -6.17 1.26
C LEU A 52 30.76 -4.78 1.50
N TYR A 53 30.33 -4.16 2.60
CA TYR A 53 30.75 -2.82 2.98
C TYR A 53 31.19 -2.81 4.44
N GLU A 54 32.29 -2.11 4.72
CA GLU A 54 32.82 -1.94 6.07
C GLU A 54 31.84 -1.19 6.99
N THR A 55 31.12 -0.21 6.44
CA THR A 55 30.19 0.62 7.19
C THR A 55 28.85 0.77 6.49
N LYS A 56 27.80 1.04 7.29
CA LYS A 56 26.47 1.40 6.78
C LYS A 56 26.53 2.62 5.84
N ALA A 57 27.38 3.59 6.11
CA ALA A 57 27.50 4.81 5.31
C ALA A 57 27.98 4.49 3.89
N LEU A 58 29.04 3.67 3.75
CA LEU A 58 29.54 3.25 2.44
C LEU A 58 28.49 2.46 1.64
N ARG A 59 27.74 1.57 2.31
CA ARG A 59 26.62 0.87 1.66
C ARG A 59 25.53 1.84 1.23
N TYR A 60 25.16 2.80 2.08
CA TYR A 60 24.16 3.80 1.77
C TYR A 60 24.52 4.61 0.51
N ASP A 61 25.76 5.08 0.41
CA ASP A 61 26.24 5.87 -0.72
C ASP A 61 26.16 5.07 -2.03
N ALA A 62 26.57 3.80 -2.00
CA ALA A 62 26.50 2.92 -3.17
C ALA A 62 25.05 2.56 -3.58
N ILE A 63 24.20 2.26 -2.59
CA ILE A 63 22.83 1.79 -2.82
C ILE A 63 21.90 2.92 -3.23
N SER A 64 21.99 4.09 -2.61
CA SER A 64 21.00 5.17 -2.77
C SER A 64 20.85 5.63 -4.21
N THR A 65 21.96 5.78 -4.94
CA THR A 65 21.96 6.18 -6.35
C THR A 65 21.34 5.11 -7.23
N CYS A 66 21.79 3.85 -7.08
CA CYS A 66 21.29 2.74 -7.89
C CYS A 66 19.81 2.46 -7.60
N LEU A 67 19.38 2.59 -6.35
CA LEU A 67 17.98 2.41 -5.96
C LEU A 67 17.11 3.49 -6.59
N ARG A 68 17.51 4.76 -6.50
CA ARG A 68 16.81 5.91 -7.10
C ARG A 68 16.59 5.70 -8.60
N GLU A 69 17.62 5.24 -9.30
CA GLU A 69 17.54 4.89 -10.71
C GLU A 69 16.58 3.74 -10.93
N ALA A 70 16.77 2.61 -10.25
CA ALA A 70 15.98 1.39 -10.44
C ALA A 70 14.48 1.61 -10.21
N VAL A 71 14.10 2.39 -9.19
CA VAL A 71 12.67 2.68 -8.91
C VAL A 71 12.14 3.86 -9.74
N CYS A 72 13.00 4.62 -10.42
CA CYS A 72 12.66 5.85 -11.15
C CYS A 72 12.00 6.96 -10.30
N PHE A 73 12.38 7.07 -9.02
CA PHE A 73 11.89 8.09 -8.09
C PHE A 73 13.02 8.67 -7.25
N GLY A 74 12.96 9.99 -7.00
CA GLY A 74 13.90 10.68 -6.13
C GLY A 74 13.85 10.18 -4.69
N LEU A 75 15.02 9.83 -4.14
CA LEU A 75 15.21 9.51 -2.73
C LEU A 75 15.91 10.68 -2.06
N ILE A 76 15.26 11.27 -1.05
CA ILE A 76 15.76 12.45 -0.34
C ILE A 76 15.84 12.14 1.15
N PRO A 77 16.98 12.42 1.82
CA PRO A 77 17.06 12.35 3.28
C PRO A 77 16.09 13.36 3.91
N VAL A 78 15.24 12.91 4.83
CA VAL A 78 14.32 13.80 5.56
C VAL A 78 14.60 13.70 7.05
N VAL A 79 14.90 14.84 7.66
CA VAL A 79 15.09 14.97 9.11
C VAL A 79 13.77 15.44 9.73
N ASN A 80 13.25 14.67 10.68
CA ASN A 80 12.08 15.04 11.47
C ASN A 80 12.44 16.16 12.47
N ALA A 81 11.43 16.84 13.00
CA ALA A 81 11.63 17.98 13.91
C ALA A 81 12.42 17.64 15.20
N ASP A 82 12.45 16.37 15.60
CA ASP A 82 13.20 15.90 16.78
C ASP A 82 14.58 15.31 16.44
N GLY A 83 15.10 15.62 15.24
CA GLY A 83 16.43 15.23 14.80
C GLY A 83 16.55 13.79 14.28
N THR A 84 15.52 12.96 14.44
CA THR A 84 15.53 11.62 13.84
C THR A 84 15.32 11.67 12.34
N LYS A 85 15.92 10.74 11.60
CA LYS A 85 15.81 10.66 10.15
C LYS A 85 15.66 9.21 9.71
N ALA A 86 14.75 8.98 8.77
CA ALA A 86 14.83 7.79 7.93
C ALA A 86 16.07 7.94 7.03
N ASP A 87 16.60 6.82 6.55
CA ASP A 87 17.72 6.87 5.61
C ASP A 87 17.31 7.58 4.31
N GLY A 88 16.04 7.48 3.90
CA GLY A 88 15.49 8.31 2.84
C GLY A 88 13.97 8.34 2.79
N SER A 89 13.45 9.20 1.94
CA SER A 89 12.02 9.33 1.65
C SER A 89 11.80 9.65 0.17
N ILE A 90 10.68 9.17 -0.37
CA ILE A 90 10.21 9.51 -1.71
C ILE A 90 9.15 10.58 -1.55
N LEU A 91 9.45 11.78 -2.07
CA LEU A 91 8.57 12.94 -1.97
C LEU A 91 7.68 13.04 -3.21
N THR A 92 6.45 13.47 -3.00
CA THR A 92 5.56 13.97 -4.04
C THR A 92 4.83 15.20 -3.51
N LEU A 93 4.33 16.03 -4.42
CA LEU A 93 3.59 17.23 -4.05
C LEU A 93 2.08 16.98 -4.15
N THR A 94 1.33 17.59 -3.25
CA THR A 94 -0.11 17.73 -3.39
C THR A 94 -0.46 18.80 -4.42
N LEU A 95 -1.73 18.90 -4.81
CA LEU A 95 -2.20 19.91 -5.76
C LEU A 95 -1.87 21.34 -5.30
N ASP A 96 -1.84 21.54 -3.98
CA ASP A 96 -1.51 22.79 -3.27
C ASP A 96 -0.10 22.76 -2.66
N ASN A 97 0.83 21.98 -3.25
CA ASN A 97 2.27 21.98 -2.98
C ASN A 97 2.72 21.53 -1.58
N TYR A 98 1.90 20.80 -0.83
CA TYR A 98 2.38 20.15 0.39
C TYR A 98 3.23 18.91 0.06
N PRO A 99 4.36 18.69 0.76
CA PRO A 99 5.25 17.58 0.46
C PRO A 99 4.73 16.28 1.09
N ALA A 100 3.93 15.51 0.35
CA ALA A 100 3.53 14.17 0.74
C ALA A 100 4.71 13.18 0.69
N ARG A 101 4.56 12.06 1.42
CA ARG A 101 5.57 10.99 1.48
C ARG A 101 5.01 9.74 0.79
N ALA A 102 5.36 9.53 -0.47
CA ALA A 102 4.93 8.34 -1.21
C ALA A 102 5.74 7.10 -0.81
N GLY A 103 6.96 7.29 -0.29
CA GLY A 103 7.84 6.21 0.12
C GLY A 103 8.74 6.58 1.29
N ILE A 104 9.14 5.58 2.07
CA ILE A 104 10.10 5.68 3.17
C ILE A 104 11.13 4.57 3.02
N TYR A 105 12.39 4.89 3.26
CA TYR A 105 13.52 4.01 3.03
C TYR A 105 14.36 3.87 4.30
N GLU A 106 14.63 2.64 4.70
CA GLU A 106 15.50 2.28 5.83
C GLU A 106 16.49 1.21 5.39
N LEU A 107 17.76 1.43 5.70
CA LEU A 107 18.90 0.59 5.34
C LEU A 107 19.69 0.18 6.59
N LYS A 108 20.05 -1.09 6.64
CA LYS A 108 21.08 -1.64 7.53
C LYS A 108 22.23 -2.16 6.69
N ASN A 109 23.42 -2.22 7.31
CA ASN A 109 24.59 -2.74 6.61
C ASN A 109 24.32 -4.19 6.23
N GLU A 110 24.17 -5.08 7.19
CA GLU A 110 23.77 -6.48 6.99
C GLU A 110 22.63 -6.88 7.92
N ILE A 111 22.04 -8.06 7.68
CA ILE A 111 21.15 -8.70 8.66
C ILE A 111 21.92 -8.88 9.97
N GLY A 112 21.27 -8.55 11.10
CA GLY A 112 21.87 -8.63 12.42
C GLY A 112 22.79 -7.46 12.79
N THR A 113 23.00 -6.50 11.88
CA THR A 113 23.80 -5.28 12.19
C THR A 113 22.93 -4.10 12.63
N GLY A 114 23.51 -3.24 13.45
CA GLY A 114 22.82 -2.10 14.04
C GLY A 114 21.94 -2.49 15.24
N SER A 115 21.16 -1.52 15.74
CA SER A 115 20.33 -1.69 16.95
C SER A 115 18.87 -2.04 16.66
N SER A 116 18.50 -2.23 15.39
CA SER A 116 17.09 -2.45 15.00
C SER A 116 16.94 -3.08 13.63
N ASP A 117 15.87 -3.85 13.49
CA ASP A 117 15.36 -4.40 12.23
C ASP A 117 14.80 -3.27 11.32
N PRO A 118 15.13 -3.25 10.01
CA PRO A 118 14.73 -2.15 9.12
C PRO A 118 13.23 -2.14 8.80
N THR A 119 12.51 -3.27 8.92
CA THR A 119 11.04 -3.30 8.72
C THR A 119 10.31 -2.69 9.91
N ILE A 120 10.80 -2.96 11.13
CA ILE A 120 10.31 -2.33 12.35
C ILE A 120 10.62 -0.84 12.33
N GLN A 121 11.88 -0.49 12.04
CA GLN A 121 12.29 0.92 11.97
C GLN A 121 11.51 1.67 10.89
N GLY A 122 11.32 1.11 9.70
CA GLY A 122 10.55 1.75 8.62
C GLY A 122 9.10 2.01 9.01
N SER A 123 8.47 1.06 9.72
CA SER A 123 7.11 1.23 10.26
C SER A 123 7.03 2.39 11.26
N LEU A 124 8.04 2.55 12.11
CA LEU A 124 8.11 3.63 13.09
C LEU A 124 8.41 4.97 12.42
N SER A 125 9.33 4.99 11.45
CA SER A 125 9.64 6.17 10.63
C SER A 125 8.39 6.66 9.89
N TYR A 126 7.62 5.76 9.27
CA TYR A 126 6.31 6.08 8.68
C TYR A 126 5.38 6.77 9.66
N ARG A 127 5.16 6.15 10.82
CA ARG A 127 4.29 6.73 11.85
C ARG A 127 4.78 8.11 12.24
N LYS A 128 6.08 8.23 12.53
CA LYS A 128 6.71 9.45 13.03
C LYS A 128 6.62 10.60 12.04
N THR A 129 6.92 10.33 10.78
CA THR A 129 6.81 11.31 9.70
C THR A 129 5.37 11.79 9.58
N TRP A 130 4.40 10.87 9.50
CA TRP A 130 3.01 11.25 9.28
C TRP A 130 2.33 11.86 10.50
N VAL A 131 2.76 11.63 11.75
CA VAL A 131 2.22 12.36 12.93
C VAL A 131 2.72 13.80 13.04
N SER A 132 3.74 14.19 12.26
CA SER A 132 4.25 15.56 12.26
C SER A 132 3.13 16.59 12.07
N ARG A 133 3.25 17.72 12.78
CA ARG A 133 2.31 18.85 12.63
C ARG A 133 2.38 19.46 11.23
N THR A 134 3.54 19.44 10.58
CA THR A 134 3.73 19.97 9.22
C THR A 134 2.98 19.19 8.15
N LEU A 135 2.75 17.89 8.37
CA LEU A 135 1.98 17.03 7.46
C LEU A 135 0.52 16.84 7.89
N ALA A 136 0.08 17.56 8.93
CA ALA A 136 -1.30 17.49 9.42
C ALA A 136 -2.35 17.82 8.34
N PRO A 137 -2.15 18.79 7.42
CA PRO A 137 -3.11 19.05 6.34
C PRO A 137 -3.35 17.81 5.47
N ILE A 138 -2.29 17.20 4.94
CA ILE A 138 -2.37 15.96 4.15
C ILE A 138 -3.00 14.82 4.96
N ARG A 139 -2.59 14.66 6.23
CA ARG A 139 -3.11 13.62 7.13
C ARG A 139 -4.60 13.78 7.39
N ARG A 140 -5.15 15.00 7.41
CA ARG A 140 -6.60 15.22 7.56
C ARG A 140 -7.37 14.93 6.28
N ALA A 141 -6.73 15.05 5.12
CA ALA A 141 -7.36 14.86 3.81
C ALA A 141 -7.38 13.40 3.35
N CYS A 142 -6.43 12.55 3.77
CA CYS A 142 -6.32 11.17 3.26
C CYS A 142 -5.80 10.15 4.29
N CYS A 143 -5.70 8.89 3.87
CA CYS A 143 -5.13 7.80 4.66
C CYS A 143 -3.60 7.71 4.58
N CYS A 144 -2.92 8.73 4.04
CA CYS A 144 -1.46 8.79 3.94
C CYS A 144 -0.79 7.52 3.36
N PRO A 145 -1.23 6.99 2.20
CA PRO A 145 -0.66 5.77 1.65
C PRO A 145 0.83 5.96 1.30
N SER A 146 1.69 5.07 1.79
CA SER A 146 3.12 5.07 1.45
C SER A 146 3.63 3.64 1.27
N PHE A 147 4.65 3.48 0.43
CA PHE A 147 5.50 2.29 0.45
C PHE A 147 6.62 2.46 1.50
N ILE A 148 7.06 1.35 2.08
CA ILE A 148 8.23 1.28 2.96
C ILE A 148 9.20 0.28 2.34
N ILE A 149 10.42 0.75 2.07
CA ILE A 149 11.52 -0.02 1.50
C ILE A 149 12.50 -0.31 2.63
N SER A 150 12.60 -1.58 3.02
CA SER A 150 13.47 -2.01 4.11
C SER A 150 14.59 -2.88 3.56
N ILE A 151 15.83 -2.47 3.78
CA ILE A 151 17.02 -3.15 3.26
C ILE A 151 17.94 -3.57 4.40
N ALA A 152 18.42 -4.81 4.37
CA ALA A 152 19.50 -5.31 5.22
C ALA A 152 20.46 -6.10 4.34
N GLY A 153 21.60 -5.48 4.00
CA GLY A 153 22.54 -6.07 3.06
C GLY A 153 21.92 -6.27 1.68
N PRO A 154 22.08 -7.47 1.08
CA PRO A 154 21.46 -7.83 -0.19
C PRO A 154 19.99 -8.25 -0.08
N TRP A 155 19.31 -8.01 1.05
CA TRP A 155 17.93 -8.39 1.28
C TRP A 155 17.00 -7.18 1.31
N MET A 156 15.92 -7.23 0.53
CA MET A 156 14.90 -6.17 0.46
C MET A 156 13.51 -6.69 0.83
N CYS A 157 12.78 -5.95 1.66
CA CYS A 157 11.36 -6.19 1.94
C CYS A 157 10.56 -4.92 1.65
N LEU A 158 9.47 -5.07 0.89
CA LEU A 158 8.54 -3.99 0.59
C LEU A 158 7.27 -4.14 1.43
N SER A 159 6.85 -3.03 2.04
CA SER A 159 5.59 -2.95 2.78
C SER A 159 4.74 -1.78 2.26
N GLY A 160 3.42 -1.91 2.36
CA GLY A 160 2.48 -0.82 2.22
C GLY A 160 2.05 -0.32 3.59
N ALA A 161 1.81 0.99 3.70
CA ALA A 161 1.40 1.61 4.95
C ALA A 161 0.28 2.63 4.74
N VAL A 162 -0.67 2.66 5.68
CA VAL A 162 -1.75 3.65 5.73
C VAL A 162 -1.98 4.14 7.16
N PHE A 163 -2.42 5.38 7.28
CA PHE A 163 -2.75 6.09 8.50
C PHE A 163 -4.26 6.31 8.57
N ILE A 164 -4.96 5.32 9.12
CA ILE A 164 -6.38 5.39 9.43
C ILE A 164 -6.56 5.82 10.91
N GLU A 165 -7.46 5.19 11.67
CA GLU A 165 -7.56 5.38 13.13
C GLU A 165 -6.22 5.07 13.81
N ASN A 166 -5.51 4.08 13.27
CA ASN A 166 -4.17 3.69 13.66
C ASN A 166 -3.31 3.50 12.40
N VAL A 167 -1.99 3.46 12.59
CA VAL A 167 -1.07 3.08 11.52
C VAL A 167 -1.19 1.58 11.24
N VAL A 168 -1.46 1.23 9.99
CA VAL A 168 -1.41 -0.15 9.47
C VAL A 168 -0.25 -0.24 8.51
N VAL A 169 0.64 -1.20 8.74
CA VAL A 169 1.73 -1.58 7.84
C VAL A 169 1.53 -3.05 7.51
N GLN A 170 1.56 -3.38 6.23
CA GLN A 170 1.44 -4.74 5.73
C GLN A 170 2.64 -5.03 4.82
N LYS A 171 3.32 -6.15 5.06
CA LYS A 171 4.34 -6.67 4.14
C LYS A 171 3.67 -7.06 2.83
N LEU A 172 4.20 -6.56 1.72
CA LEU A 172 3.73 -6.86 0.37
C LEU A 172 4.64 -7.88 -0.32
N THR A 173 5.87 -8.01 0.14
CA THR A 173 6.84 -9.03 -0.25
C THR A 173 7.48 -9.66 0.98
N ASP A 174 8.05 -10.84 0.80
CA ASP A 174 9.05 -11.38 1.73
C ASP A 174 10.37 -10.58 1.64
N TYR A 175 11.39 -11.04 2.36
CA TYR A 175 12.76 -10.59 2.12
C TYR A 175 13.29 -11.22 0.83
N VAL A 176 13.26 -10.44 -0.24
CA VAL A 176 13.78 -10.82 -1.56
C VAL A 176 15.30 -10.68 -1.54
N TRP A 177 15.99 -11.69 -2.03
CA TRP A 177 17.42 -11.60 -2.35
C TRP A 177 17.60 -10.69 -3.58
N THR A 178 18.18 -9.51 -3.39
CA THR A 178 18.42 -8.53 -4.46
C THR A 178 19.88 -8.46 -4.88
N GLY A 179 20.76 -9.31 -4.32
CA GLY A 179 22.12 -9.48 -4.80
C GLY A 179 22.20 -10.21 -6.16
N GLY A 180 21.14 -10.95 -6.50
CA GLY A 180 21.07 -11.75 -7.71
C GLY A 180 22.01 -12.96 -7.74
N ASN A 181 21.87 -13.73 -8.81
CA ASN A 181 22.74 -14.82 -9.18
C ASN A 181 23.29 -14.54 -10.59
N PRO A 182 24.62 -14.45 -10.77
CA PRO A 182 25.21 -14.14 -12.07
C PRO A 182 24.96 -15.21 -13.15
N TYR A 183 24.39 -16.36 -12.78
CA TYR A 183 24.10 -17.47 -13.68
C TYR A 183 22.60 -17.76 -13.82
N ASP A 184 21.72 -16.90 -13.30
CA ASP A 184 20.26 -17.08 -13.42
C ASP A 184 19.56 -15.80 -13.89
N ASP A 185 19.30 -15.71 -15.19
CA ASP A 185 18.58 -14.59 -15.80
C ASP A 185 17.17 -14.39 -15.21
N ARG A 186 16.56 -15.45 -14.66
CA ARG A 186 15.23 -15.37 -14.03
C ARG A 186 15.27 -14.55 -12.74
N GLU A 187 16.40 -14.56 -12.02
CA GLU A 187 16.56 -13.70 -10.84
C GLU A 187 16.67 -12.23 -11.22
N LEU A 188 17.44 -11.93 -12.28
CA LEU A 188 17.52 -10.58 -12.83
C LEU A 188 16.13 -10.10 -13.28
N GLU A 189 15.38 -10.92 -14.02
CA GLU A 189 14.01 -10.59 -14.44
C GLU A 189 13.08 -10.37 -13.23
N SER A 190 13.15 -11.23 -12.20
CA SER A 190 12.35 -11.09 -10.99
C SER A 190 12.64 -9.78 -10.24
N ILE A 191 13.91 -9.40 -10.10
CA ILE A 191 14.31 -8.14 -9.47
C ILE A 191 13.92 -6.94 -10.34
N THR A 192 14.05 -7.06 -11.65
CA THR A 192 13.61 -6.03 -12.61
C THR A 192 12.11 -5.80 -12.49
N ARG A 193 11.32 -6.88 -12.43
CA ARG A 193 9.86 -6.84 -12.21
C ARG A 193 9.51 -6.23 -10.84
N LEU A 194 10.25 -6.55 -9.78
CA LEU A 194 10.07 -5.96 -8.45
C LEU A 194 10.21 -4.42 -8.49
N PHE A 195 11.25 -3.92 -9.14
CA PHE A 195 11.46 -2.47 -9.28
C PHE A 195 10.42 -1.82 -10.19
N LYS A 196 10.05 -2.48 -11.30
CA LYS A 196 8.97 -2.01 -12.18
C LYS A 196 7.65 -1.89 -11.41
N ALA A 197 7.27 -2.92 -10.67
CA ALA A 197 6.06 -2.92 -9.86
C ALA A 197 6.08 -1.80 -8.81
N LEU A 198 7.20 -1.62 -8.10
CA LEU A 198 7.35 -0.53 -7.13
C LEU A 198 7.25 0.84 -7.80
N SER A 199 7.86 1.03 -8.96
CA SER A 199 7.77 2.26 -9.74
C SER A 199 6.33 2.59 -10.14
N VAL A 200 5.58 1.59 -10.61
CA VAL A 200 4.15 1.72 -10.95
C VAL A 200 3.33 2.12 -9.71
N GLY A 201 3.53 1.44 -8.58
CA GLY A 201 2.84 1.78 -7.34
C GLY A 201 3.17 3.18 -6.83
N LEU A 202 4.44 3.61 -6.92
CA LEU A 202 4.87 4.96 -6.55
C LEU A 202 4.29 6.01 -7.50
N GLN A 203 4.14 5.70 -8.79
CA GLN A 203 3.50 6.56 -9.77
C GLN A 203 1.99 6.72 -9.49
N ASP A 204 1.31 5.65 -9.07
CA ASP A 204 -0.08 5.74 -8.60
C ASP A 204 -0.19 6.68 -7.39
N LEU A 205 0.73 6.57 -6.43
CA LEU A 205 0.75 7.47 -5.26
C LEU A 205 1.06 8.92 -5.66
N LYS A 206 2.00 9.14 -6.58
CA LYS A 206 2.31 10.47 -7.12
C LYS A 206 1.08 11.11 -7.77
N THR A 207 0.38 10.36 -8.61
CA THR A 207 -0.88 10.80 -9.24
C THR A 207 -1.96 11.08 -8.20
N PHE A 208 -2.14 10.18 -7.23
CA PHE A 208 -3.10 10.35 -6.14
C PHE A 208 -2.84 11.64 -5.35
N TYR A 209 -1.60 11.84 -4.89
CA TYR A 209 -1.25 13.03 -4.13
C TYR A 209 -1.33 14.29 -4.98
N GLY A 210 -0.89 14.26 -6.24
CA GLY A 210 -1.00 15.41 -7.15
C GLY A 210 -2.43 15.89 -7.40
N ASN A 211 -3.43 15.00 -7.20
CA ASN A 211 -4.85 15.32 -7.28
C ASN A 211 -5.49 15.66 -5.91
N LEU A 212 -4.73 15.54 -4.82
CA LEU A 212 -5.20 15.83 -3.47
C LEU A 212 -5.01 17.30 -3.15
N PHE A 213 -6.05 17.97 -2.65
CA PHE A 213 -5.96 19.32 -2.11
C PHE A 213 -5.84 19.23 -0.58
N ALA A 214 -4.65 19.48 -0.02
CA ALA A 214 -4.35 19.21 1.39
C ALA A 214 -4.90 20.27 2.35
N ALA A 215 -4.98 21.52 1.90
CA ALA A 215 -5.58 22.65 2.60
C ALA A 215 -7.10 22.74 2.39
N ALA A 216 -7.75 21.64 1.97
CA ALA A 216 -9.21 21.56 1.93
C ALA A 216 -9.80 21.86 3.32
N ASP A 217 -11.09 22.22 3.35
CA ASP A 217 -11.88 22.64 4.51
C ASP A 217 -11.36 22.05 5.85
N HIS A 218 -11.36 22.86 6.93
CA HIS A 218 -10.68 22.51 8.19
C HIS A 218 -11.21 21.23 8.86
N ARG A 219 -12.33 20.70 8.35
CA ARG A 219 -12.93 19.43 8.76
C ARG A 219 -12.17 18.26 8.14
N PRO A 220 -11.66 17.32 8.97
CA PRO A 220 -11.06 16.09 8.46
C PRO A 220 -12.01 15.31 7.56
N GLU A 221 -11.52 14.79 6.43
CA GLU A 221 -12.30 13.89 5.57
C GLU A 221 -12.48 12.55 6.31
N ILE A 222 -13.63 12.36 6.94
CA ILE A 222 -13.95 11.16 7.73
C ILE A 222 -13.83 9.88 6.91
N GLN A 223 -14.13 9.94 5.60
CA GLN A 223 -14.06 8.74 4.78
C GLN A 223 -12.63 8.23 4.58
N ARG A 224 -11.60 9.01 4.94
CA ARG A 224 -10.19 8.57 4.91
C ARG A 224 -9.90 7.38 5.82
N PHE A 225 -10.75 7.13 6.81
CA PHE A 225 -10.62 6.01 7.74
C PHE A 225 -11.20 4.69 7.21
N PHE A 226 -11.92 4.75 6.09
CA PHE A 226 -12.65 3.63 5.52
C PHE A 226 -12.02 3.14 4.21
N PRO A 227 -12.39 1.94 3.75
CA PRO A 227 -11.96 1.44 2.44
C PRO A 227 -12.27 2.42 1.29
N SER A 228 -11.45 2.34 0.25
CA SER A 228 -11.52 3.19 -0.94
C SER A 228 -12.73 2.88 -1.82
N THR A 229 -13.27 1.65 -1.77
CA THR A 229 -14.51 1.28 -2.48
C THR A 229 -15.70 2.05 -1.92
N ARG A 230 -16.34 2.88 -2.75
CA ARG A 230 -17.50 3.73 -2.37
C ARG A 230 -18.62 3.72 -3.40
N SER A 231 -18.62 2.72 -4.27
CA SER A 231 -19.66 2.52 -5.27
C SER A 231 -19.70 1.07 -5.72
N TYR A 232 -20.84 0.65 -6.25
CA TYR A 232 -21.02 -0.64 -6.92
C TYR A 232 -21.94 -0.48 -8.13
N LEU A 233 -22.05 -1.52 -8.97
CA LEU A 233 -23.03 -1.60 -10.04
C LEU A 233 -24.23 -2.40 -9.55
N ASP A 234 -25.43 -1.84 -9.65
CA ASP A 234 -26.66 -2.55 -9.33
C ASP A 234 -27.02 -3.61 -10.40
N SER A 235 -28.17 -4.27 -10.23
CA SER A 235 -28.66 -5.30 -11.15
C SER A 235 -28.94 -4.81 -12.56
N GLN A 236 -29.08 -3.49 -12.75
CA GLN A 236 -29.28 -2.85 -14.06
C GLN A 236 -27.96 -2.31 -14.65
N GLY A 237 -26.83 -2.51 -13.96
CA GLY A 237 -25.53 -1.99 -14.36
C GLY A 237 -25.36 -0.49 -14.05
N GLN A 238 -26.28 0.12 -13.30
CA GLN A 238 -26.17 1.52 -12.89
C GLN A 238 -25.25 1.63 -11.68
N LYS A 239 -24.36 2.63 -11.71
CA LYS A 239 -23.42 2.88 -10.62
C LYS A 239 -24.13 3.56 -9.45
N VAL A 240 -24.15 2.87 -8.30
CA VAL A 240 -24.69 3.36 -7.03
C VAL A 240 -23.53 3.78 -6.13
N TYR A 241 -23.56 5.03 -5.66
CA TYR A 241 -22.55 5.58 -4.74
C TYR A 241 -23.03 5.50 -3.30
N PHE A 242 -22.09 5.31 -2.38
CA PHE A 242 -22.36 5.28 -0.95
C PHE A 242 -21.21 5.92 -0.14
N ARG A 243 -21.52 6.29 1.10
CA ARG A 243 -20.55 6.76 2.09
C ARG A 243 -20.61 5.85 3.32
N TYR A 244 -19.45 5.55 3.88
CA TYR A 244 -19.37 4.78 5.11
C TYR A 244 -19.84 5.61 6.31
N ILE A 245 -20.55 4.97 7.22
CA ILE A 245 -21.01 5.57 8.47
C ILE A 245 -20.12 5.11 9.62
N LYS A 246 -20.00 3.79 9.80
CA LYS A 246 -19.18 3.19 10.87
C LYS A 246 -18.73 1.78 10.53
N ARG A 247 -17.65 1.36 11.17
CA ARG A 247 -17.21 -0.04 11.16
C ARG A 247 -18.03 -0.85 12.17
N LEU A 248 -18.48 -2.04 11.77
CA LEU A 248 -19.35 -2.90 12.59
C LEU A 248 -18.60 -4.04 13.29
N SER A 249 -17.34 -4.27 12.95
CA SER A 249 -16.52 -5.32 13.56
C SER A 249 -15.08 -4.85 13.72
N MET A 250 -14.49 -5.11 14.89
CA MET A 250 -13.10 -4.79 15.17
C MET A 250 -12.11 -5.67 14.41
N THR A 251 -12.49 -6.93 14.13
CA THR A 251 -11.63 -7.93 13.50
C THR A 251 -11.96 -8.17 12.03
N LYS A 252 -13.23 -7.98 11.63
CA LYS A 252 -13.68 -8.17 10.24
C LYS A 252 -13.82 -6.82 9.53
N ALA A 253 -13.69 -6.85 8.21
CA ALA A 253 -13.92 -5.69 7.34
C ALA A 253 -15.41 -5.60 6.98
N VAL A 254 -16.23 -5.24 7.98
CA VAL A 254 -17.70 -5.07 7.83
C VAL A 254 -18.07 -3.66 8.25
N TYR A 255 -18.85 -2.99 7.42
CA TYR A 255 -19.17 -1.58 7.59
C TYR A 255 -20.64 -1.32 7.31
N LEU A 256 -21.19 -0.38 8.07
CA LEU A 256 -22.44 0.29 7.74
C LEU A 256 -22.14 1.44 6.80
N ALA A 257 -22.90 1.55 5.71
CA ALA A 257 -22.84 2.64 4.75
C ALA A 257 -24.24 3.15 4.43
N ALA A 258 -24.33 4.32 3.83
CA ALA A 258 -25.57 4.84 3.25
C ALA A 258 -25.33 5.31 1.83
N THR A 259 -26.28 4.99 0.95
CA THR A 259 -26.35 5.53 -0.41
C THR A 259 -26.70 7.02 -0.40
N THR A 260 -26.58 7.67 -1.56
CA THR A 260 -27.01 9.06 -1.73
C THR A 260 -28.51 9.27 -1.51
N SER A 261 -29.34 8.22 -1.71
CA SER A 261 -30.78 8.24 -1.42
C SER A 261 -31.12 7.98 0.04
N GLY A 262 -30.12 7.72 0.89
CA GLY A 262 -30.31 7.45 2.32
C GLY A 262 -30.50 5.98 2.69
N ASN A 263 -30.58 5.07 1.71
CA ASN A 263 -30.69 3.64 1.98
C ASN A 263 -29.44 3.12 2.68
N GLN A 264 -29.62 2.41 3.79
CA GLN A 264 -28.53 1.83 4.58
C GLN A 264 -28.10 0.48 4.01
N LEU A 265 -26.79 0.25 3.98
CA LEU A 265 -26.17 -0.93 3.40
C LEU A 265 -25.12 -1.52 4.34
N ILE A 266 -24.94 -2.83 4.26
CA ILE A 266 -23.75 -3.50 4.76
C ILE A 266 -22.75 -3.68 3.63
N VAL A 267 -21.53 -3.19 3.84
CA VAL A 267 -20.38 -3.42 2.95
C VAL A 267 -19.40 -4.34 3.66
N LYS A 268 -19.15 -5.51 3.06
CA LYS A 268 -18.34 -6.58 3.65
C LYS A 268 -17.22 -6.97 2.71
N PHE A 269 -15.98 -7.03 3.21
CA PHE A 269 -14.84 -7.54 2.44
C PHE A 269 -14.46 -8.94 2.93
N VAL A 270 -14.42 -9.91 2.02
CA VAL A 270 -14.25 -11.34 2.32
C VAL A 270 -13.42 -12.05 1.25
N GLN A 271 -12.66 -13.07 1.64
CA GLN A 271 -11.94 -13.93 0.69
C GLN A 271 -12.89 -14.89 -0.05
N ARG A 272 -13.91 -15.38 0.65
CA ARG A 272 -14.86 -16.39 0.14
C ARG A 272 -16.27 -15.98 0.51
N TYR A 273 -17.18 -16.12 -0.44
CA TYR A 273 -18.59 -15.87 -0.26
C TYR A 273 -19.40 -16.77 -1.20
N ASN A 274 -20.49 -17.35 -0.73
CA ASN A 274 -21.41 -18.07 -1.58
C ASN A 274 -22.61 -17.17 -1.87
N SER A 275 -22.50 -16.39 -2.94
CA SER A 275 -23.55 -15.44 -3.34
C SER A 275 -24.84 -16.16 -3.72
N ASP A 276 -24.77 -17.33 -4.33
CA ASP A 276 -25.95 -18.10 -4.75
C ASP A 276 -26.75 -18.63 -3.56
N ALA A 277 -26.06 -19.19 -2.57
CA ALA A 277 -26.69 -19.57 -1.32
C ALA A 277 -27.29 -18.36 -0.58
N HIS A 278 -26.61 -17.20 -0.59
CA HIS A 278 -27.15 -15.98 0.00
C HIS A 278 -28.43 -15.55 -0.72
N ARG A 279 -28.43 -15.48 -2.06
CA ARG A 279 -29.61 -15.11 -2.85
C ARG A 279 -30.76 -16.08 -2.62
N LEU A 280 -30.50 -17.38 -2.51
CA LEU A 280 -31.51 -18.39 -2.20
C LEU A 280 -32.16 -18.10 -0.84
N LEU A 281 -31.36 -17.83 0.19
CA LEU A 281 -31.88 -17.47 1.52
C LEU A 281 -32.66 -16.14 1.48
N ALA A 282 -32.16 -15.15 0.74
CA ALA A 282 -32.84 -13.87 0.59
C ALA A 282 -34.21 -14.00 -0.11
N SER A 283 -34.34 -14.89 -1.10
CA SER A 283 -35.61 -15.17 -1.77
C SER A 283 -36.68 -15.83 -0.87
N HIS A 284 -36.28 -16.27 0.33
CA HIS A 284 -37.17 -16.85 1.34
C HIS A 284 -37.21 -15.99 2.62
N ASP A 285 -36.79 -14.72 2.56
CA ASP A 285 -36.71 -13.79 3.70
C ASP A 285 -35.82 -14.28 4.87
N LEU A 286 -34.88 -15.20 4.59
CA LEU A 286 -33.93 -15.76 5.56
C LEU A 286 -32.58 -15.04 5.56
N ALA A 287 -32.36 -14.13 4.62
CA ALA A 287 -31.18 -13.27 4.54
C ALA A 287 -31.55 -11.91 3.93
N PRO A 288 -30.78 -10.84 4.19
CA PRO A 288 -31.00 -9.54 3.56
C PRO A 288 -30.80 -9.60 2.05
N MET A 289 -31.44 -8.71 1.29
CA MET A 289 -31.22 -8.64 -0.16
C MET A 289 -29.75 -8.37 -0.49
N LEU A 290 -29.19 -9.16 -1.40
CA LEU A 290 -27.82 -9.00 -1.90
C LEU A 290 -27.82 -8.11 -3.14
N HIS A 291 -27.20 -6.93 -3.04
CA HIS A 291 -27.13 -5.97 -4.14
C HIS A 291 -25.96 -6.25 -5.08
N TYR A 292 -24.81 -6.63 -4.53
CA TYR A 292 -23.59 -6.81 -5.31
C TYR A 292 -22.62 -7.76 -4.65
N SER A 293 -21.94 -8.57 -5.45
CA SER A 293 -20.78 -9.36 -5.03
C SER A 293 -19.73 -9.35 -6.14
N SER A 294 -18.53 -8.85 -5.82
CA SER A 294 -17.40 -8.92 -6.76
C SER A 294 -16.80 -10.32 -6.87
N LEU A 295 -17.40 -11.33 -6.26
CA LEU A 295 -16.95 -12.72 -6.31
C LEU A 295 -17.77 -13.55 -7.32
N ASP A 296 -18.85 -12.99 -7.87
CA ASP A 296 -19.67 -13.67 -8.89
C ASP A 296 -19.00 -13.69 -10.26
N ASN A 297 -18.17 -12.69 -10.52
CA ASN A 297 -17.43 -12.60 -11.77
C ASN A 297 -16.04 -13.22 -11.55
N THR A 298 -15.72 -14.27 -12.30
CA THR A 298 -14.40 -14.92 -12.25
C THR A 298 -13.25 -13.99 -12.67
N ASN A 299 -13.58 -12.87 -13.33
CA ASN A 299 -12.62 -11.90 -13.88
C ASN A 299 -12.50 -10.61 -13.07
N THR A 300 -13.21 -10.44 -11.94
CA THR A 300 -13.13 -9.19 -11.16
C THR A 300 -11.93 -9.16 -10.23
N ASN A 301 -11.21 -8.03 -10.26
CA ASN A 301 -10.06 -7.75 -9.40
C ASN A 301 -10.47 -7.79 -7.92
N THR A 302 -9.95 -8.77 -7.18
CA THR A 302 -10.00 -8.75 -5.71
C THR A 302 -9.04 -7.69 -5.18
N THR A 303 -9.39 -7.07 -4.06
CA THR A 303 -8.56 -6.05 -3.42
C THR A 303 -7.67 -6.72 -2.38
N GLY A 304 -6.49 -7.17 -2.78
CA GLY A 304 -5.58 -7.94 -1.92
C GLY A 304 -6.17 -9.31 -1.52
N GLY A 305 -6.81 -10.01 -2.46
CA GLY A 305 -7.47 -11.29 -2.22
C GLY A 305 -8.84 -11.20 -1.54
N LEU A 306 -9.36 -9.99 -1.29
CA LEU A 306 -10.71 -9.78 -0.75
C LEU A 306 -11.67 -9.30 -1.84
N GLY A 307 -12.79 -10.00 -2.00
CA GLY A 307 -13.95 -9.50 -2.73
C GLY A 307 -14.82 -8.61 -1.84
N VAL A 308 -15.64 -7.77 -2.46
CA VAL A 308 -16.63 -6.92 -1.77
C VAL A 308 -18.03 -7.46 -2.01
N VAL A 309 -18.80 -7.52 -0.92
CA VAL A 309 -20.20 -7.96 -0.89
C VAL A 309 -21.02 -6.84 -0.27
N ILE A 310 -22.10 -6.45 -0.93
CA ILE A 310 -22.97 -5.36 -0.52
C ILE A 310 -24.40 -5.87 -0.45
N MET A 311 -25.05 -5.64 0.70
CA MET A 311 -26.39 -6.13 1.01
C MET A 311 -27.15 -5.09 1.84
N ASP A 312 -28.45 -5.28 2.00
CA ASP A 312 -29.27 -4.45 2.87
C ASP A 312 -28.79 -4.46 4.33
N PHE A 313 -29.04 -3.36 5.02
CA PHE A 313 -28.98 -3.31 6.48
C PHE A 313 -30.37 -3.65 7.04
N VAL A 314 -30.41 -4.64 7.95
CA VAL A 314 -31.60 -5.10 8.69
C VAL A 314 -31.43 -4.86 10.18
#